data_AF-A0A1A9MXH0-F1
#
_entry.id   AF-A0A1A9MXH0-F1
#
_cell.length_a   1.000
_cell.length_b   1.000
_cell.length_c   1.000
_cell.angle_alpha   90.00
_cell.angle_beta   90.00
_cell.angle_gamma   90.00
#
_symmetry.space_group_name_H-M   'P 1'
#
loop_
_entity.id
_entity.type
_entity.pdbx_description
1 polymer ?
#
loop_
_entity_poly.entity_id
_entity_poly.type
_entity_poly.pdbx_seq_one_letter_code
_entity_poly.pdbx_strand_id
1 'polypeptide(L)'
;MEPYRDQVRDWLTTGFQGTPIHPALQHNHGYTESHDAANRVLHLLAAEHVVKATTIHKVATAEATQVIFGACPVLTHRAGSRLKTWIFVKTSC
;
A
#
# COMPACT_ATOMS: atom_id res chain seq x y z
N MET A 1 -2.00 0.16 24.89
CA MET A 1 -3.07 -0.22 23.93
C MET A 1 -3.63 -1.61 24.18
N GLU A 2 -2.85 -2.53 24.76
CA GLU A 2 -3.26 -3.91 25.03
C GLU A 2 -4.67 -4.10 25.62
N PRO A 3 -5.13 -3.33 26.63
CA PRO A 3 -6.50 -3.49 27.16
C PRO A 3 -7.61 -3.13 26.17
N TYR A 4 -7.31 -2.39 25.10
CA TYR A 4 -8.27 -1.97 24.08
C TYR A 4 -8.06 -2.70 22.75
N ARG A 5 -7.21 -3.73 22.72
CA ARG A 5 -6.80 -4.42 21.49
C ARG A 5 -8.00 -5.00 20.73
N ASP A 6 -8.94 -5.62 21.44
CA ASP A 6 -10.13 -6.20 20.83
C ASP A 6 -11.06 -5.13 20.24
N GLN A 7 -11.30 -4.04 20.97
CA GLN A 7 -12.12 -2.93 20.47
C GLN A 7 -11.50 -2.27 19.23
N VAL A 8 -10.18 -2.08 19.23
CA VAL A 8 -9.47 -1.52 18.08
C VAL A 8 -9.53 -2.47 16.89
N ARG A 9 -9.40 -3.77 17.12
CA ARG A 9 -9.54 -4.78 16.07
C ARG A 9 -10.95 -4.72 15.45
N ASP A 10 -11.99 -4.60 16.27
CA ASP A 10 -13.37 -4.51 15.79
C ASP A 10 -13.59 -3.25 14.93
N TRP A 11 -13.07 -2.10 15.35
CA TRP A 11 -13.09 -0.88 14.54
C TRP A 11 -12.40 -1.07 13.18
N LEU A 12 -11.20 -1.67 13.18
CA LEU A 12 -10.46 -1.95 11.95
C LEU A 12 -11.24 -2.91 11.02
N THR A 13 -11.89 -3.96 11.56
CA THR A 13 -12.70 -4.89 10.76
C THR A 13 -13.94 -4.25 10.14
N THR A 14 -14.46 -3.18 10.75
CA THR A 14 -15.63 -2.44 10.25
C THR A 14 -15.24 -1.43 9.16
N GLY A 15 -13.95 -1.34 8.80
CA GLY A 15 -13.43 -0.37 7.83
C GLY A 15 -13.20 1.02 8.41
N PHE A 16 -13.16 1.14 9.74
CA PHE A 16 -12.78 2.40 10.39
C PHE A 16 -11.31 2.71 10.10
N GLN A 17 -11.02 3.96 9.75
CA GLN A 17 -9.65 4.38 9.47
C GLN A 17 -8.78 4.31 10.73
N GLY A 18 -7.47 4.11 10.57
CA GLY A 18 -6.53 4.04 11.70
C GLY A 18 -6.29 5.39 12.39
N THR A 19 -6.29 6.48 11.64
CA THR A 19 -5.96 7.84 12.13
C THR A 19 -6.83 8.35 13.29
N PRO A 20 -8.17 8.17 13.28
CA PRO A 20 -9.02 8.58 14.40
C PRO A 20 -8.98 7.65 15.62
N ILE A 21 -8.27 6.51 15.59
CA ILE A 21 -8.30 5.53 16.69
C ILE A 21 -7.60 6.07 17.94
N HIS A 22 -6.43 6.69 17.81
CA HIS A 22 -5.73 7.28 18.96
C HIS A 22 -6.57 8.38 19.65
N PRO A 23 -7.09 9.42 18.95
CA PRO A 23 -7.92 10.41 19.61
C PRO A 23 -9.24 9.85 20.16
N ALA A 24 -9.83 8.83 19.52
CA ALA A 24 -11.02 8.16 20.06
C ALA A 24 -10.72 7.41 21.38
N LEU A 25 -9.56 6.78 21.49
CA LEU A 25 -9.12 6.14 22.73
C LEU A 25 -8.84 7.17 23.83
N GLN A 26 -8.27 8.33 23.48
CA GLN A 26 -8.07 9.42 24.45
C GLN A 26 -9.40 9.94 24.98
N HIS A 27 -10.36 10.20 24.09
CA HIS A 27 -11.65 10.78 24.45
C HIS A 27 -12.53 9.81 25.27
N ASN A 28 -12.64 8.56 24.83
CA ASN A 28 -13.59 7.60 25.40
C ASN A 28 -13.04 6.88 26.63
N HIS A 29 -11.72 6.69 26.68
CA HIS A 29 -11.08 5.79 27.65
C HIS A 29 -9.88 6.40 28.39
N GLY A 30 -9.64 7.70 28.21
CA GLY A 30 -8.53 8.39 28.88
C GLY A 30 -7.16 7.81 28.52
N TYR A 31 -7.00 7.28 27.31
CA TYR A 31 -5.74 6.67 26.87
C TYR A 31 -4.58 7.69 26.91
N THR A 32 -3.51 7.40 27.64
CA THR A 32 -2.41 8.36 27.88
C THR A 32 -1.15 8.09 27.08
N GLU A 33 -1.04 6.91 26.46
CA GLU A 33 0.16 6.54 25.69
C GLU A 33 0.30 7.39 24.43
N SER A 34 1.54 7.47 23.93
CA SER A 34 1.86 8.27 22.75
C SER A 34 1.18 7.74 21.49
N HIS A 35 0.96 8.67 20.56
CA HIS A 35 0.46 8.35 19.22
C HIS A 35 1.31 7.28 18.51
N ASP A 36 2.65 7.33 18.68
CA ASP A 36 3.56 6.34 18.10
C ASP A 36 3.39 4.94 18.70
N ALA A 37 3.09 4.84 20.00
CA ALA A 37 2.77 3.57 20.63
C ALA A 37 1.47 2.97 20.05
N ALA A 38 0.47 3.80 19.77
CA ALA A 38 -0.75 3.36 19.10
C ALA A 38 -0.48 2.91 17.65
N ASN A 39 0.30 3.68 16.88
CA ASN A 39 0.67 3.33 15.52
C ASN A 39 1.39 1.98 15.43
N ARG A 40 2.31 1.67 16.35
CA ARG A 40 3.00 0.36 16.36
C ARG A 40 2.01 -0.81 16.47
N VAL A 41 1.01 -0.68 17.33
CA VAL A 41 -0.01 -1.72 17.52
C VAL A 41 -0.95 -1.79 16.33
N LEU A 42 -1.34 -0.65 15.74
CA LEU A 42 -2.11 -0.62 14.50
C LEU A 42 -1.38 -1.31 13.34
N HIS A 43 -0.07 -1.09 13.21
CA HIS A 43 0.74 -1.77 12.20
C HIS A 43 0.81 -3.29 12.43
N LEU A 44 0.94 -3.74 13.67
CA LEU A 44 0.89 -5.17 14.00
C LEU A 44 -0.47 -5.78 13.64
N LEU A 45 -1.58 -5.13 14.02
CA LEU A 45 -2.93 -5.58 13.70
C LEU A 45 -3.21 -5.57 12.18
N ALA A 46 -2.67 -4.59 11.45
CA ALA A 46 -2.77 -4.54 9.99
C ALA A 46 -1.98 -5.68 9.33
N ALA A 47 -0.81 -6.05 9.87
CA ALA A 47 -0.02 -7.18 9.39
C ALA A 47 -0.69 -8.54 9.66
N GLU A 48 -1.44 -8.66 10.75
CA GLU A 48 -2.29 -9.83 11.05
C GLU A 48 -3.51 -9.92 10.10
N HIS A 49 -3.96 -8.77 9.58
CA HIS A 49 -5.06 -8.71 8.62
C HIS A 49 -4.56 -9.11 7.23
N VAL A 50 -4.68 -10.41 6.91
CA VAL A 50 -4.55 -10.89 5.54
C VAL A 50 -5.73 -10.32 4.74
N VAL A 51 -5.47 -9.30 3.92
CA VAL A 51 -6.45 -8.81 2.97
C VAL A 51 -6.84 -9.98 2.07
N LYS A 52 -8.06 -10.48 2.23
CA LYS A 52 -8.64 -11.42 1.26
C LYS A 52 -8.77 -10.64 -0.03
N ALA A 53 -7.92 -10.95 -1.02
CA ALA A 53 -7.90 -10.27 -2.31
C ALA A 53 -9.34 -10.07 -2.82
N THR A 54 -9.80 -8.84 -2.82
CA THR A 54 -11.16 -8.50 -3.23
C THR A 54 -11.19 -8.45 -4.75
N THR A 55 -11.77 -9.51 -5.30
CA THR A 55 -12.26 -9.62 -6.69
C THR A 55 -11.17 -9.91 -7.73
N ILE A 56 -11.29 -11.07 -8.39
CA ILE A 56 -10.61 -11.33 -9.65
C ILE A 56 -11.19 -10.35 -10.67
N HIS A 57 -10.42 -9.32 -11.03
CA HIS A 57 -10.81 -8.40 -12.09
C HIS A 57 -10.65 -9.09 -13.43
N LYS A 58 -11.76 -9.50 -14.05
CA LYS A 58 -11.77 -10.11 -15.37
C LYS A 58 -11.71 -8.99 -16.41
N VAL A 59 -10.57 -8.89 -17.09
CA VAL A 59 -10.34 -7.94 -18.18
C VAL A 59 -10.60 -8.65 -19.50
N ALA A 60 -11.38 -8.07 -20.42
CA ALA A 60 -11.48 -8.59 -21.77
C ALA A 60 -10.26 -8.19 -22.62
N THR A 61 -9.96 -8.99 -23.65
CA THR A 61 -8.82 -8.70 -24.53
C THR A 61 -8.91 -7.28 -25.09
N ALA A 62 -7.81 -6.52 -24.95
CA ALA A 62 -7.67 -5.12 -25.35
C ALA A 62 -8.33 -4.05 -24.44
N GLU A 63 -8.94 -4.43 -23.32
CA GLU A 63 -9.43 -3.47 -22.31
C GLU A 63 -8.37 -3.08 -21.27
N ALA A 64 -7.34 -3.92 -21.09
CA ALA A 64 -6.15 -3.53 -20.35
C ALA A 64 -4.89 -3.86 -21.12
N THR A 65 -3.79 -3.31 -20.64
CA THR A 65 -2.49 -3.50 -21.23
C THR A 65 -1.44 -3.39 -20.14
N GLN A 66 -0.53 -4.34 -20.11
CA GLN A 66 0.68 -4.25 -19.32
C GLN A 66 1.70 -3.34 -20.01
N VAL A 67 2.20 -2.34 -19.29
CA VAL A 67 3.30 -1.48 -19.74
C VAL A 67 4.51 -1.77 -18.86
N ILE A 68 5.64 -2.13 -19.48
CA ILE A 68 6.91 -2.35 -18.79
C ILE A 68 7.88 -1.27 -19.26
N PHE A 69 8.62 -0.68 -18.32
CA PHE A 69 9.67 0.30 -18.58
C PHE A 69 11.02 -0.27 -18.18
N GLY A 70 12.02 -0.12 -19.04
CA GLY A 70 13.34 -0.70 -18.80
C GLY A 70 14.47 0.12 -19.40
N ALA A 71 15.61 0.09 -18.72
CA ALA A 71 16.86 0.57 -19.28
C ALA A 71 17.34 -0.40 -20.37
N CYS A 72 17.81 0.17 -21.47
CA CYS A 72 18.37 -0.56 -22.60
C CYS A 72 19.89 -0.34 -22.69
N PRO A 73 20.58 -1.11 -23.57
CA PRO A 73 21.99 -0.92 -23.82
C PRO A 73 22.32 0.54 -24.17
N VAL A 74 23.50 0.98 -23.75
CA VAL A 74 24.02 2.31 -24.11
C VAL A 74 24.33 2.31 -25.61
N LEU A 75 23.69 3.21 -26.35
CA LEU A 75 23.91 3.35 -27.79
C LEU A 75 24.92 4.46 -28.07
N THR A 76 25.73 4.29 -29.12
CA THR A 76 26.64 5.34 -29.59
C THR A 76 25.94 6.17 -30.64
N HIS A 77 25.78 7.47 -30.37
CA HIS A 77 25.31 8.44 -31.34
C HIS A 77 26.30 8.58 -32.50
N ARG A 78 25.83 8.96 -33.70
CA ARG A 78 26.70 9.12 -34.88
C ARG A 78 27.84 10.13 -34.65
N ALA A 79 27.66 11.11 -33.76
CA ALA A 79 28.70 12.06 -33.36
C ALA A 79 29.69 11.52 -32.30
N GLY A 80 29.62 10.24 -31.93
CA GLY A 80 30.53 9.57 -30.99
C GLY A 80 30.12 9.61 -29.52
N SER A 81 29.07 10.35 -29.14
CA SER A 81 28.58 10.39 -27.75
C SER A 81 27.82 9.13 -27.36
N ARG A 82 28.02 8.67 -26.12
CA ARG A 82 27.32 7.50 -25.56
C ARG A 82 26.01 7.94 -24.90
N LEU A 83 24.90 7.35 -25.31
CA LEU A 83 23.56 7.69 -24.86
C LEU A 83 22.95 6.52 -24.09
N LYS A 84 22.46 6.79 -22.87
CA LYS A 84 21.59 5.86 -22.17
C LYS A 84 20.25 5.83 -22.89
N THR A 85 19.68 4.64 -23.04
CA THR A 85 18.40 4.46 -23.70
C THR A 85 17.44 3.75 -22.77
N TRP A 86 16.15 4.05 -22.94
CA TRP A 86 15.07 3.41 -22.21
C TRP A 86 13.93 3.13 -23.18
N ILE A 87 13.22 2.04 -22.95
CA ILE A 87 12.07 1.66 -23.76
C ILE A 87 10.84 1.41 -22.90
N PHE A 88 9.69 1.64 -23.51
CA PHE A 88 8.40 1.19 -23.01
C PHE A 88 7.93 0.04 -23.88
N VAL A 89 7.65 -1.10 -23.28
CA VAL A 89 7.03 -2.26 -23.95
C VAL A 89 5.58 -2.32 -23.53
N LYS A 90 4.70 -2.39 -24.51
CA LYS A 90 3.25 -2.46 -24.33
C LYS A 90 2.76 -3.84 -24.77
N THR A 91 2.10 -4.57 -23.88
CA THR A 91 1.47 -5.86 -24.18
C THR A 91 -0.02 -5.80 -23.85
N SER A 92 -0.88 -6.03 -24.84
CA SER A 92 -2.33 -6.13 -24.61
C SER A 92 -2.65 -7.39 -23.81
N CYS A 93 -3.49 -7.24 -22.79
CA CYS A 93 -4.01 -8.34 -21.98
C CYS A 93 -5.44 -8.67 -22.45
#